data_AF-A0A920GUM9-F1
#
_entry.id   AF-A0A920GUM9-F1
#
_cell.length_a   1.000
_cell.length_b   1.000
_cell.length_c   1.000
_cell.angle_alpha   90.00
_cell.angle_beta   90.00
_cell.angle_gamma   90.00
#
_symmetry.space_group_name_H-M   'P 1'
#
loop_
_entity.id
_entity.type
_entity.pdbx_description
1 polymer ?
#
loop_
_entity_poly.entity_id
_entity_poly.type
_entity_poly.pdbx_seq_one_letter_code
_entity_poly.pdbx_strand_id
1 'polypeptide(L)'
;MNGDLEVAKFSIGRDYFERADNNKLSSAELLELSTIESPNEDALYSRAEFQPTVTFPEFNWSMSPGLNHQIGGPEGFYLGQLFWKTDFTFKFRRNLLLYSSLGFNIYDTFDDFANPSQSSIPKVRSDIQEYLSEGKNNIQRIQLEYFSQPFKDVFTRFDLGYLEPMFGGVGGEVLWRPFEKNYSLGFSLHKVKQRDYDQLFSFRDYQTTTGHLGIYYDFPYQIRSQLLIGKYLAGDKGATIDLSRRFQSGFSLGIFASKTNLSAEEFGEEALIKVFTFQYRPSYFMLTLAPVLSLLVYIL
;
A
#
# COMPACT_ATOMS: atom_id res chain seq x y z
N MET A 1 -8.84 -0.03 3.16
CA MET A 1 -10.07 0.77 3.42
C MET A 1 -9.62 2.05 4.11
N ASN A 2 -10.15 3.22 3.75
CA ASN A 2 -9.65 4.53 4.23
C ASN A 2 -10.09 4.89 5.67
N GLY A 3 -10.37 3.91 6.53
CA GLY A 3 -10.88 4.16 7.89
C GLY A 3 -12.04 5.17 7.91
N ASP A 4 -13.02 5.03 7.00
CA ASP A 4 -14.17 5.95 6.86
C ASP A 4 -13.81 7.45 6.89
N LEU A 5 -12.58 7.80 6.52
CA LEU A 5 -12.14 9.18 6.43
C LEU A 5 -12.84 9.82 5.24
N GLU A 6 -13.43 10.99 5.46
CA GLU A 6 -13.93 11.80 4.36
C GLU A 6 -12.74 12.18 3.48
N VAL A 7 -12.75 11.77 2.20
CA VAL A 7 -11.67 12.07 1.25
C VAL A 7 -12.08 13.10 0.22
N ALA A 8 -13.39 13.28 0.02
CA ALA A 8 -13.97 14.25 -0.88
C ALA A 8 -15.41 14.55 -0.43
N LYS A 9 -15.83 15.80 -0.61
CA LYS A 9 -17.21 16.25 -0.48
C LYS A 9 -17.76 16.52 -1.87
N PHE A 10 -18.89 15.89 -2.20
CA PHE A 10 -19.68 16.20 -3.38
C PHE A 10 -20.89 17.04 -2.96
N SER A 11 -21.04 18.22 -3.53
CA SER A 11 -22.22 19.08 -3.31
C SER A 11 -22.99 19.20 -4.61
N ILE A 12 -24.24 18.74 -4.58
CA ILE A 12 -25.15 18.80 -5.73
C ILE A 12 -26.34 19.68 -5.32
N GLY A 13 -26.64 20.70 -6.13
CA GLY A 13 -27.83 21.53 -5.91
C GLY A 13 -29.10 20.69 -6.05
N ARG A 14 -30.03 20.85 -5.10
CA ARG A 14 -31.30 20.09 -5.08
C ARG A 14 -32.10 20.24 -6.38
N ASP A 15 -32.20 21.46 -6.92
CA ASP A 15 -32.89 21.71 -8.20
C ASP A 15 -32.25 20.92 -9.35
N TYR A 16 -30.92 20.91 -9.44
CA TYR A 16 -30.20 20.17 -10.48
C TYR A 16 -30.41 18.67 -10.35
N PHE A 17 -30.41 18.14 -9.12
CA PHE A 17 -30.71 16.74 -8.86
C PHE A 17 -32.14 16.37 -9.26
N GLU A 18 -33.14 17.16 -8.85
CA GLU A 18 -34.55 16.93 -9.22
C GLU A 18 -34.76 17.04 -10.73
N ARG A 19 -34.07 17.95 -11.42
CA ARG A 19 -34.10 18.05 -12.89
C ARG A 19 -33.47 16.84 -13.57
N ALA A 20 -32.36 16.33 -13.04
CA ALA A 20 -31.72 15.13 -13.56
C ALA A 20 -32.61 13.89 -13.37
N ASP A 21 -33.23 13.74 -12.20
CA ASP A 21 -34.17 12.65 -11.89
C ASP A 21 -35.41 12.68 -12.83
N ASN A 22 -35.87 13.87 -13.18
CA ASN A 22 -36.95 14.08 -14.15
C ASN A 22 -36.49 14.06 -15.63
N ASN A 23 -35.28 13.59 -15.94
CA ASN A 23 -34.70 13.54 -17.29
C ASN A 23 -34.62 14.90 -18.02
N LYS A 24 -34.59 16.01 -17.27
CA LYS A 24 -34.45 17.39 -17.80
C LYS A 24 -33.01 17.89 -17.79
N LEU A 25 -32.08 17.08 -17.28
CA LEU A 25 -30.67 17.39 -17.15
C LEU A 25 -29.89 16.08 -17.26
N SER A 26 -28.84 16.04 -18.06
CA SER A 26 -28.00 14.85 -18.24
C SER A 26 -27.06 14.65 -17.06
N SER A 27 -26.56 13.43 -16.85
CA SER A 27 -25.56 13.15 -15.81
C SER A 27 -24.26 13.97 -15.99
N ALA A 28 -23.92 14.31 -17.24
CA ALA A 28 -22.74 15.12 -17.55
C ALA A 28 -22.93 16.58 -17.09
N GLU A 29 -24.08 17.17 -17.39
CA GLU A 29 -24.45 18.51 -16.91
C GLU A 29 -24.57 18.54 -15.38
N LEU A 30 -25.09 17.46 -14.76
CA LEU A 30 -25.19 17.38 -13.30
C LEU A 30 -23.82 17.38 -12.64
N LEU A 31 -22.87 16.64 -13.22
CA LEU A 31 -21.49 16.59 -12.74
C LEU A 31 -20.81 17.96 -12.90
N GLU A 32 -21.01 18.64 -14.02
CA GLU A 32 -20.45 19.97 -14.27
C GLU A 32 -21.00 21.03 -13.30
N LEU A 33 -22.27 20.90 -12.90
CA LEU A 33 -22.93 21.77 -11.93
C LEU A 33 -22.65 21.38 -10.47
N SER A 34 -22.05 20.22 -10.24
CA SER A 34 -21.68 19.76 -8.89
C SER A 34 -20.33 20.33 -8.48
N THR A 35 -20.17 20.64 -7.18
CA THR A 35 -18.86 20.99 -6.64
C THR A 35 -18.25 19.79 -5.94
N ILE A 36 -16.96 19.56 -6.18
CA ILE A 36 -16.19 18.54 -5.47
C ILE A 36 -15.04 19.24 -4.78
N GLU A 37 -14.99 19.10 -3.45
CA GLU A 37 -14.02 19.80 -2.61
C GLU A 37 -13.38 18.84 -1.60
N SER A 38 -12.21 19.22 -1.11
CA SER A 38 -11.60 18.56 0.05
C SER A 38 -12.48 18.78 1.29
N PRO A 39 -12.68 17.77 2.14
CA PRO A 39 -13.38 17.96 3.40
C PRO A 39 -12.65 18.99 4.27
N ASN A 40 -13.42 19.84 4.95
CA ASN A 40 -12.88 20.80 5.92
C ASN A 40 -12.40 20.07 7.18
N GLU A 41 -11.76 20.81 8.10
CA GLU A 41 -11.32 20.29 9.41
C GLU A 41 -12.47 19.60 10.18
N ASP A 42 -13.70 20.12 10.05
CA ASP A 42 -14.90 19.51 10.58
C ASP A 42 -15.57 18.60 9.54
N ALA A 43 -15.50 17.29 9.80
CA ALA A 43 -16.14 16.27 8.97
C ALA A 43 -17.66 16.50 8.85
N LEU A 44 -18.22 16.31 7.66
CA LEU A 44 -19.64 16.52 7.40
C LEU A 44 -20.52 15.64 8.27
N TYR A 45 -20.12 14.40 8.55
CA TYR A 45 -20.91 13.49 9.38
C TYR A 45 -21.18 14.00 10.81
N SER A 46 -20.39 14.94 11.34
CA SER A 46 -20.60 15.49 12.69
C SER A 46 -21.55 16.70 12.73
N ARG A 47 -21.75 17.36 11.58
CA ARG A 47 -22.49 18.63 11.48
C ARG A 47 -23.68 18.59 10.51
N ALA A 48 -23.82 17.51 9.75
CA ALA A 48 -24.95 17.32 8.85
C ALA A 48 -26.26 17.18 9.63
N GLU A 49 -27.37 17.59 9.01
CA GLU A 49 -28.72 17.39 9.55
C GLU A 49 -29.08 15.89 9.60
N PHE A 50 -28.63 15.13 8.60
CA PHE A 50 -28.71 13.67 8.60
C PHE A 50 -27.35 13.06 8.96
N GLN A 51 -27.27 12.43 10.13
CA GLN A 51 -26.06 11.78 10.64
C GLN A 51 -26.32 10.27 10.72
N PRO A 52 -25.90 9.47 9.72
CA PRO A 52 -26.10 8.03 9.79
C PRO A 52 -25.31 7.46 10.97
N THR A 53 -26.02 6.75 11.85
CA THR A 53 -25.41 6.04 12.99
C THR A 53 -24.63 4.85 12.48
N VAL A 54 -23.31 4.90 12.58
CA VAL A 54 -22.43 3.75 12.34
C VAL A 54 -22.16 3.09 13.69
N THR A 55 -22.53 1.83 13.83
CA THR A 55 -22.30 1.06 15.06
C THR A 55 -20.92 0.43 15.03
N PHE A 56 -20.07 0.83 15.97
CA PHE A 56 -18.74 0.26 16.16
C PHE A 56 -18.73 -0.76 17.32
N PRO A 57 -17.87 -1.79 17.28
CA PRO A 57 -16.91 -2.07 16.22
C PRO A 57 -17.56 -2.68 14.96
N GLU A 58 -17.07 -2.29 13.78
CA GLU A 58 -17.40 -3.01 12.54
C GLU A 58 -16.41 -4.18 12.36
N PHE A 59 -16.92 -5.36 12.05
CA PHE A 59 -16.11 -6.53 11.76
C PHE A 59 -16.42 -7.05 10.36
N ASN A 60 -15.38 -7.18 9.54
CA ASN A 60 -15.46 -7.78 8.22
C ASN A 60 -14.35 -8.83 8.08
N TRP A 61 -14.62 -9.89 7.34
CA TRP A 61 -13.62 -10.90 7.01
C TRP A 61 -13.82 -11.42 5.59
N SER A 62 -12.73 -11.89 4.99
CA SER A 62 -12.74 -12.53 3.67
C SER A 62 -11.73 -13.66 3.62
N MET A 63 -11.96 -14.60 2.71
CA MET A 63 -11.02 -15.68 2.44
C MET A 63 -10.88 -15.91 0.94
N SER A 64 -9.67 -16.26 0.52
CA SER A 64 -9.35 -16.48 -0.89
C SER A 64 -8.17 -17.42 -1.04
N PRO A 65 -8.11 -18.24 -2.10
CA PRO A 65 -6.86 -18.90 -2.46
C PRO A 65 -5.81 -17.83 -2.82
N GLY A 66 -4.58 -18.05 -2.39
CA GLY A 66 -3.42 -17.25 -2.70
C GLY A 66 -2.33 -18.11 -3.32
N LEU A 67 -1.44 -17.48 -4.07
CA LEU A 67 -0.47 -18.17 -4.88
C LEU A 67 0.86 -17.40 -4.90
N ASN A 68 1.92 -18.04 -4.40
CA ASN A 68 3.28 -17.54 -4.46
C ASN A 68 4.06 -18.29 -5.54
N HIS A 69 4.94 -17.58 -6.24
CA HIS A 69 5.70 -18.13 -7.35
C HIS A 69 7.12 -17.58 -7.42
N GLN A 70 8.05 -18.43 -7.81
CA GLN A 70 9.39 -18.06 -8.21
C GLN A 70 9.70 -18.75 -9.54
N ILE A 71 10.16 -17.97 -10.53
CA ILE A 71 10.44 -18.46 -11.89
C ILE A 71 11.91 -18.18 -12.19
N GLY A 72 12.61 -19.18 -12.72
CA GLY A 72 14.00 -19.05 -13.16
C GLY A 72 15.04 -19.08 -12.03
N GLY A 73 14.78 -19.84 -10.98
CA GLY A 73 15.76 -20.09 -9.91
C GLY A 73 16.76 -21.21 -10.27
N PRO A 74 17.97 -21.21 -9.70
CA PRO A 74 18.93 -22.31 -9.86
C PRO A 74 18.42 -23.67 -9.33
N GLU A 75 17.45 -23.67 -8.41
CA GLU A 75 16.84 -24.86 -7.81
C GLU A 75 15.78 -25.50 -8.73
N GLY A 76 15.18 -24.71 -9.62
CA GLY A 76 14.13 -25.17 -10.51
C GLY A 76 13.56 -24.04 -11.37
N PHE A 77 13.08 -24.40 -12.56
CA PHE A 77 12.48 -23.42 -13.47
C PHE A 77 11.25 -22.73 -12.85
N TYR A 78 10.48 -23.46 -12.04
CA TYR A 78 9.29 -22.96 -11.40
C TYR A 78 9.13 -23.58 -10.01
N LEU A 79 8.98 -22.73 -9.00
CA LEU A 79 8.59 -23.10 -7.65
C LEU A 79 7.33 -22.33 -7.29
N GLY A 80 6.43 -22.96 -6.54
CA GLY A 80 5.19 -22.30 -6.15
C GLY A 80 4.56 -22.85 -4.89
N GLN A 81 3.65 -22.05 -4.34
CA GLN A 81 2.84 -22.40 -3.19
C GLN A 81 1.41 -21.93 -3.40
N LEU A 82 0.48 -22.88 -3.27
CA LEU A 82 -0.93 -22.63 -3.09
C LEU A 82 -1.22 -22.55 -1.59
N PHE A 83 -1.84 -21.46 -1.15
CA PHE A 83 -2.21 -21.25 0.25
C PHE A 83 -3.63 -20.69 0.37
N TRP A 84 -4.24 -20.89 1.53
CA TRP A 84 -5.50 -20.28 1.92
C TRP A 84 -5.24 -18.98 2.68
N LYS A 85 -5.70 -17.87 2.14
CA LYS A 85 -5.59 -16.55 2.79
C LYS A 85 -6.89 -16.22 3.51
N THR A 86 -6.78 -15.75 4.75
CA THR A 86 -7.91 -15.23 5.53
C THR A 86 -7.60 -13.83 6.07
N ASP A 87 -8.40 -12.86 5.67
CA ASP A 87 -8.30 -11.46 6.06
C ASP A 87 -9.39 -11.10 7.06
N PHE A 88 -9.03 -10.31 8.06
CA PHE A 88 -9.92 -9.75 9.08
C PHE A 88 -9.70 -8.25 9.16
N THR A 89 -10.79 -7.49 9.23
CA THR A 89 -10.78 -6.05 9.46
C THR A 89 -11.70 -5.73 10.62
N PHE A 90 -11.12 -5.18 11.69
CA PHE A 90 -11.84 -4.67 12.84
C PHE A 90 -11.73 -3.14 12.85
N LYS A 91 -12.82 -2.42 12.61
CA LYS A 91 -12.84 -0.96 12.81
C LYS A 91 -13.37 -0.67 14.21
N PHE A 92 -12.53 -0.14 15.08
CA PHE A 92 -12.92 0.23 16.45
C PHE A 92 -13.71 1.54 16.51
N ARG A 93 -13.40 2.44 15.57
CA ARG A 93 -14.05 3.72 15.29
C ARG A 93 -13.66 4.12 13.86
N ARG A 94 -14.29 5.15 13.29
CA ARG A 94 -14.03 5.61 11.90
C ARG A 94 -12.54 5.55 11.57
N ASN A 95 -11.74 6.31 12.31
CA ASN A 95 -10.32 6.52 12.03
C ASN A 95 -9.33 5.53 12.67
N LEU A 96 -9.78 4.42 13.27
CA LEU A 96 -8.91 3.44 13.92
C LEU A 96 -9.35 2.02 13.55
N LEU A 97 -8.50 1.31 12.84
CA LEU A 97 -8.77 -0.05 12.40
C LEU A 97 -7.58 -0.97 12.68
N LEU A 98 -7.88 -2.24 12.91
CA LEU A 98 -6.93 -3.34 12.94
C LEU A 98 -7.20 -4.25 11.74
N TYR A 99 -6.19 -4.40 10.91
CA TYR A 99 -6.18 -5.35 9.80
C TYR A 99 -5.28 -6.53 10.13
N SER A 100 -5.78 -7.75 9.92
CA SER A 100 -5.03 -8.99 10.11
C SER A 100 -5.17 -9.88 8.89
N SER A 101 -4.08 -10.47 8.41
CA SER A 101 -4.03 -11.38 7.28
C SER A 101 -3.24 -12.62 7.68
N LEU A 102 -3.89 -13.78 7.62
CA LEU A 102 -3.30 -15.09 7.91
C LEU A 102 -3.18 -15.90 6.62
N GLY A 103 -2.09 -16.66 6.48
CA GLY A 103 -1.86 -17.60 5.39
C GLY A 103 -1.74 -19.02 5.93
N PHE A 104 -2.47 -19.97 5.34
CA PHE A 104 -2.39 -21.39 5.66
C PHE A 104 -1.98 -22.18 4.43
N ASN A 105 -0.89 -22.93 4.52
CA ASN A 105 -0.38 -23.69 3.40
C ASN A 105 -1.37 -24.78 2.96
N ILE A 106 -1.54 -24.95 1.64
CA ILE A 106 -2.28 -26.09 1.06
C ILE A 106 -1.28 -27.03 0.39
N TYR A 107 -0.41 -26.47 -0.46
CA TYR A 107 0.60 -27.22 -1.20
C TYR A 107 1.75 -26.28 -1.57
N ASP A 108 2.98 -26.74 -1.43
CA ASP A 108 4.17 -25.99 -1.83
C ASP A 108 5.25 -26.91 -2.40
N THR A 109 6.20 -26.33 -3.13
CA THR A 109 7.38 -27.01 -3.67
C THR A 109 8.68 -26.37 -3.18
N PHE A 110 8.68 -25.77 -1.99
CA PHE A 110 9.79 -24.95 -1.47
C PHE A 110 10.82 -25.74 -0.65
N ASP A 111 10.74 -27.08 -0.67
CA ASP A 111 11.59 -27.95 0.14
C ASP A 111 13.04 -28.05 -0.40
N ASP A 112 13.29 -27.61 -1.64
CA ASP A 112 14.58 -27.76 -2.35
C ASP A 112 15.43 -26.48 -2.39
N PHE A 113 15.15 -25.47 -1.55
CA PHE A 113 15.97 -24.25 -1.52
C PHE A 113 17.39 -24.54 -1.00
N ALA A 114 18.39 -24.44 -1.88
CA ALA A 114 19.78 -24.78 -1.57
C ALA A 114 20.79 -23.64 -1.83
N ASN A 115 20.35 -22.46 -2.27
CA ASN A 115 21.24 -21.33 -2.58
C ASN A 115 20.95 -20.14 -1.65
N PRO A 116 21.53 -20.15 -0.43
CA PRO A 116 21.41 -19.01 0.46
C PRO A 116 22.05 -17.78 -0.18
N SER A 117 21.47 -16.60 0.06
CA SER A 117 22.05 -15.35 -0.44
C SER A 117 23.47 -15.15 0.09
N GLN A 118 24.43 -14.94 -0.82
CA GLN A 118 25.84 -14.71 -0.51
C GLN A 118 26.20 -13.22 -0.37
N SER A 119 25.19 -12.33 -0.37
CA SER A 119 25.47 -10.90 -0.30
C SER A 119 26.00 -10.49 1.07
N SER A 120 26.95 -9.55 1.07
CA SER A 120 27.54 -8.93 2.27
C SER A 120 26.68 -7.83 2.89
N ILE A 121 25.68 -7.34 2.14
CA ILE A 121 24.73 -6.33 2.62
C ILE A 121 23.66 -6.96 3.51
N PRO A 122 23.00 -6.17 4.39
CA PRO A 122 21.91 -6.67 5.20
C PRO A 122 20.84 -7.35 4.34
N LYS A 123 20.46 -8.57 4.75
CA LYS A 123 19.55 -9.43 4.00
C LYS A 123 18.09 -9.06 4.26
N VAL A 124 17.70 -7.91 3.73
CA VAL A 124 16.38 -7.30 3.98
C VAL A 124 15.26 -7.98 3.18
N ARG A 125 15.48 -8.40 1.92
CA ARG A 125 14.57 -9.25 1.12
C ARG A 125 15.27 -10.40 0.42
N SER A 126 16.60 -10.49 0.49
CA SER A 126 17.35 -11.56 -0.16
C SER A 126 17.09 -12.94 0.44
N ASP A 127 16.61 -12.98 1.68
CA ASP A 127 16.27 -14.23 2.39
C ASP A 127 14.83 -14.69 2.12
N ILE A 128 14.22 -14.25 1.00
CA ILE A 128 12.85 -14.63 0.64
C ILE A 128 12.66 -16.15 0.60
N GLN A 129 13.69 -16.92 0.25
CA GLN A 129 13.63 -18.38 0.20
C GLN A 129 13.38 -18.97 1.60
N GLU A 130 14.08 -18.46 2.62
CA GLU A 130 13.93 -18.87 4.01
C GLU A 130 12.53 -18.54 4.54
N TYR A 131 12.01 -17.34 4.23
CA TYR A 131 10.62 -16.99 4.57
C TYR A 131 9.59 -17.88 3.89
N LEU A 132 9.80 -18.24 2.61
CA LEU A 132 8.89 -19.14 1.89
C LEU A 132 8.95 -20.57 2.42
N SER A 133 10.11 -21.04 2.87
CA SER A 133 10.33 -22.38 3.38
C SER A 133 9.79 -22.55 4.81
N GLU A 134 10.11 -21.63 5.73
CA GLU A 134 9.72 -21.72 7.13
C GLU A 134 8.31 -21.17 7.39
N GLY A 135 7.94 -20.09 6.70
CA GLY A 135 6.67 -19.38 6.85
C GLY A 135 5.49 -20.02 6.11
N LYS A 136 5.40 -21.35 6.04
CA LYS A 136 4.31 -22.06 5.32
C LYS A 136 2.93 -21.65 5.83
N ASN A 137 2.79 -21.64 7.16
CA ASN A 137 1.64 -21.05 7.85
C ASN A 137 2.12 -19.77 8.52
N ASN A 138 1.56 -18.63 8.13
CA ASN A 138 2.14 -17.34 8.50
C ASN A 138 1.11 -16.30 8.90
N ILE A 139 1.62 -15.33 9.65
CA ILE A 139 0.96 -14.05 9.84
C ILE A 139 1.54 -13.10 8.79
N GLN A 140 0.77 -12.86 7.72
CA GLN A 140 1.18 -11.97 6.63
C GLN A 140 1.20 -10.51 7.08
N ARG A 141 0.22 -10.12 7.91
CA ARG A 141 0.07 -8.76 8.42
C ARG A 141 -0.79 -8.76 9.68
N ILE A 142 -0.43 -7.96 10.68
CA ILE A 142 -1.28 -7.54 11.80
C ILE A 142 -0.94 -6.09 12.04
N GLN A 143 -1.79 -5.18 11.58
CA GLN A 143 -1.48 -3.76 11.54
C GLN A 143 -2.63 -2.97 12.12
N LEU A 144 -2.34 -2.21 13.17
CA LEU A 144 -3.20 -1.16 13.67
C LEU A 144 -2.90 0.11 12.88
N GLU A 145 -3.93 0.65 12.23
CA GLU A 145 -3.85 1.87 11.43
C GLU A 145 -4.71 2.96 12.06
N TYR A 146 -4.14 4.14 12.22
CA TYR A 146 -4.86 5.35 12.62
C TYR A 146 -4.75 6.41 11.54
N PHE A 147 -5.89 6.88 11.05
CA PHE A 147 -5.97 7.91 10.00
C PHE A 147 -6.36 9.25 10.61
N SER A 148 -5.83 10.36 10.11
CA SER A 148 -6.40 11.66 10.46
C SER A 148 -6.13 12.70 9.39
N GLN A 149 -6.99 13.71 9.33
CA GLN A 149 -6.84 14.86 8.46
C GLN A 149 -6.76 16.13 9.32
N PRO A 150 -5.59 16.47 9.89
CA PRO A 150 -5.47 17.60 10.82
C PRO A 150 -5.70 18.96 10.15
N PHE A 151 -5.46 19.07 8.84
CA PHE A 151 -5.66 20.30 8.07
C PHE A 151 -6.30 19.96 6.72
N LYS A 152 -6.88 20.97 6.05
CA LYS A 152 -7.36 20.82 4.67
C LYS A 152 -6.26 20.25 3.78
N ASP A 153 -6.59 19.22 3.00
CA ASP A 153 -5.68 18.53 2.06
C ASP A 153 -4.48 17.82 2.71
N VAL A 154 -4.36 17.79 4.05
CA VAL A 154 -3.27 17.12 4.76
C VAL A 154 -3.80 15.86 5.42
N PHE A 155 -3.43 14.71 4.87
CA PHE A 155 -3.78 13.40 5.37
C PHE A 155 -2.61 12.81 6.13
N THR A 156 -2.89 12.12 7.22
CA THR A 156 -1.88 11.43 8.01
C THR A 156 -2.32 10.00 8.31
N ARG A 157 -1.34 9.10 8.37
CA ARG A 157 -1.52 7.71 8.79
C ARG A 157 -0.46 7.37 9.83
N PHE A 158 -0.86 6.65 10.87
CA PHE A 158 0.04 6.00 11.81
C PHE A 158 -0.17 4.50 11.74
N ASP A 159 0.93 3.76 11.76
CA ASP A 159 0.97 2.31 11.54
C ASP A 159 1.73 1.63 12.68
N LEU A 160 1.18 0.56 13.24
CA LEU A 160 1.81 -0.25 14.29
C LEU A 160 1.52 -1.74 14.12
N GLY A 161 2.56 -2.57 14.21
CA GLY A 161 2.42 -4.03 14.29
C GLY A 161 3.30 -4.76 13.27
N TYR A 162 2.82 -5.86 12.71
CA TYR A 162 3.43 -6.58 11.60
C TYR A 162 2.95 -5.97 10.30
N LEU A 163 3.76 -5.04 9.77
CA LEU A 163 3.43 -4.22 8.59
C LEU A 163 3.50 -5.05 7.30
N GLU A 164 4.36 -6.07 7.29
CA GLU A 164 4.53 -7.00 6.18
C GLU A 164 5.11 -8.35 6.66
N PRO A 165 5.16 -9.37 5.80
CA PRO A 165 5.75 -10.67 6.12
C PRO A 165 7.11 -10.62 6.81
N MET A 166 8.01 -9.77 6.30
CA MET A 166 9.41 -9.70 6.73
C MET A 166 9.69 -8.62 7.78
N PHE A 167 8.80 -7.66 7.99
CA PHE A 167 9.03 -6.54 8.90
C PHE A 167 7.81 -6.21 9.75
N GLY A 168 8.06 -6.07 11.05
CA GLY A 168 7.16 -5.40 11.97
C GLY A 168 7.76 -4.07 12.41
N GLY A 169 6.94 -3.16 12.92
CA GLY A 169 7.42 -1.87 13.34
C GLY A 169 6.33 -0.89 13.68
N VAL A 170 6.76 0.37 13.76
CA VAL A 170 5.91 1.52 14.01
C VAL A 170 6.33 2.66 13.08
N GLY A 171 5.38 3.42 12.58
CA GLY A 171 5.68 4.56 11.73
C GLY A 171 4.46 5.37 11.38
N GLY A 172 4.65 6.25 10.43
CA GLY A 172 3.56 7.03 9.90
C GLY A 172 3.93 7.79 8.64
N GLU A 173 2.90 8.35 8.04
CA GLU A 173 2.95 9.06 6.78
C GLU A 173 2.14 10.34 6.89
N VAL A 174 2.62 11.38 6.23
CA VAL A 174 1.91 12.64 6.00
C VAL A 174 1.85 12.86 4.50
N LEU A 175 0.67 13.13 3.98
CA LEU A 175 0.41 13.37 2.57
C LEU A 175 -0.35 14.68 2.43
N TRP A 176 0.26 15.64 1.75
CA TRP A 176 -0.42 16.84 1.29
C TRP A 176 -0.90 16.63 -0.15
N ARG A 177 -2.22 16.56 -0.34
CA ARG A 177 -2.89 16.30 -1.62
C ARG A 177 -4.03 17.30 -1.84
N PRO A 178 -3.74 18.47 -2.44
CA PRO A 178 -4.77 19.44 -2.82
C PRO A 178 -5.74 18.85 -3.83
N PHE A 179 -7.04 19.06 -3.61
CA PHE A 179 -8.08 18.47 -4.44
C PHE A 179 -8.01 18.89 -5.94
N GLU A 180 -7.71 20.17 -6.21
CA GLU A 180 -7.65 20.73 -7.57
C GLU A 180 -6.29 20.55 -8.26
N LYS A 181 -5.29 20.01 -7.56
CA LYS A 181 -3.94 19.86 -8.11
C LYS A 181 -3.70 18.42 -8.53
N ASN A 182 -2.93 18.28 -9.58
CA ASN A 182 -2.51 17.00 -10.11
C ASN A 182 -1.17 16.55 -9.51
N TYR A 183 -0.71 17.17 -8.43
CA TYR A 183 0.49 16.76 -7.71
C TYR A 183 0.21 16.65 -6.22
N SER A 184 1.00 15.84 -5.53
CA SER A 184 0.97 15.73 -4.07
C SER A 184 2.36 15.49 -3.51
N LEU A 185 2.55 15.84 -2.24
CA LEU A 185 3.80 15.70 -1.52
C LEU A 185 3.59 14.78 -0.31
N GLY A 186 4.48 13.83 -0.13
CA GLY A 186 4.46 12.87 0.96
C GLY A 186 5.72 12.92 1.80
N PHE A 187 5.57 12.60 3.08
CA PHE A 187 6.67 12.26 3.95
C PHE A 187 6.31 10.99 4.71
N SER A 188 7.23 10.03 4.77
CA SER A 188 7.06 8.80 5.54
C SER A 188 8.26 8.57 6.45
N LEU A 189 8.00 7.99 7.63
CA LEU A 189 9.04 7.60 8.58
C LEU A 189 8.60 6.34 9.32
N HIS A 190 9.43 5.31 9.28
CA HIS A 190 9.14 4.02 9.92
C HIS A 190 10.38 3.50 10.63
N LYS A 191 10.19 3.02 11.87
CA LYS A 191 11.17 2.20 12.57
C LYS A 191 10.70 0.75 12.53
N VAL A 192 11.48 -0.09 11.87
CA VAL A 192 11.12 -1.48 11.59
C VAL A 192 12.18 -2.44 12.09
N LYS A 193 11.73 -3.64 12.46
CA LYS A 193 12.55 -4.77 12.89
C LYS A 193 12.18 -5.98 12.05
N GLN A 194 13.20 -6.69 11.59
CA GLN A 194 13.04 -7.85 10.73
C GLN A 194 12.38 -8.99 11.52
N ARG A 195 11.33 -9.57 10.95
CA ARG A 195 10.58 -10.70 11.52
C ARG A 195 11.40 -11.97 11.36
N ASP A 196 11.08 -12.98 12.15
CA ASP A 196 11.70 -14.29 11.96
C ASP A 196 11.14 -14.99 10.72
N TYR A 197 11.87 -15.98 10.19
CA TYR A 197 11.51 -16.65 8.94
C TYR A 197 10.20 -17.42 9.02
N ASP A 198 9.80 -17.88 10.22
CA ASP A 198 8.50 -18.49 10.48
C ASP A 198 7.31 -17.53 10.30
N GLN A 199 7.58 -16.22 10.23
CA GLN A 199 6.59 -15.15 10.10
C GLN A 199 5.48 -15.23 11.17
N LEU A 200 5.82 -15.65 12.39
CA LEU A 200 4.91 -15.67 13.52
C LEU A 200 5.11 -14.41 14.37
N PHE A 201 5.55 -14.56 15.61
CA PHE A 201 5.65 -13.47 16.58
C PHE A 201 7.09 -13.01 16.89
N SER A 202 8.07 -13.79 16.44
CA SER A 202 9.48 -13.56 16.71
C SER A 202 10.11 -12.54 15.77
N PHE A 203 11.24 -11.98 16.19
CA PHE A 203 12.01 -11.02 15.43
C PHE A 203 13.49 -11.39 15.44
N ARG A 204 14.16 -11.09 14.33
CA ARG A 204 15.62 -11.16 14.17
C ARG A 204 16.27 -9.89 14.70
N ASP A 205 17.59 -9.87 14.82
CA ASP A 205 18.31 -8.72 15.40
C ASP A 205 18.31 -7.47 14.51
N TYR A 206 18.11 -7.64 13.19
CA TYR A 206 18.15 -6.52 12.26
C TYR A 206 16.99 -5.54 12.49
N GLN A 207 17.35 -4.27 12.65
CA GLN A 207 16.41 -3.15 12.76
C GLN A 207 16.94 -1.96 11.98
N THR A 208 16.02 -1.18 11.44
CA THR A 208 16.37 0.04 10.71
C THR A 208 15.28 1.09 10.85
N THR A 209 15.65 2.33 10.56
CA THR A 209 14.70 3.43 10.36
C THR A 209 14.75 3.80 8.89
N THR A 210 13.60 3.74 8.22
CA THR A 210 13.40 4.19 6.85
C THR A 210 12.67 5.52 6.85
N GLY A 211 12.90 6.33 5.83
CA GLY A 211 12.17 7.58 5.68
C GLY A 211 12.33 8.18 4.30
N HIS A 212 11.23 8.67 3.75
CA HIS A 212 11.17 9.11 2.35
C HIS A 212 10.40 10.42 2.22
N LEU A 213 10.91 11.31 1.39
CA LEU A 213 10.16 12.40 0.77
C LEU A 213 9.60 11.89 -0.55
N GLY A 214 8.30 12.05 -0.75
CA GLY A 214 7.59 11.63 -1.95
C GLY A 214 7.05 12.82 -2.72
N ILE A 215 7.26 12.81 -4.04
CA ILE A 215 6.60 13.71 -4.99
C ILE A 215 5.80 12.85 -5.94
N TYR A 216 4.50 13.11 -6.04
CA TYR A 216 3.60 12.36 -6.90
C TYR A 216 2.98 13.32 -7.92
N TYR A 217 2.84 12.86 -9.16
CA TYR A 217 2.20 13.62 -10.22
C TYR A 217 1.25 12.73 -11.01
N ASP A 218 -0.01 13.14 -11.09
CA ASP A 218 -1.06 12.51 -11.88
C ASP A 218 -1.11 13.21 -13.26
N PHE A 219 -0.68 12.49 -14.30
CA PHE A 219 -0.78 12.93 -15.70
C PHE A 219 -2.14 12.56 -16.30
N PRO A 220 -2.52 13.17 -17.44
CA PRO A 220 -3.65 12.70 -18.24
C PRO A 220 -3.55 11.21 -18.59
N TYR A 221 -4.68 10.60 -18.99
CA TYR A 221 -4.76 9.19 -19.37
C TYR A 221 -4.39 8.20 -18.26
N GLN A 222 -4.66 8.57 -17.00
CA GLN A 222 -4.46 7.73 -15.82
C GLN A 222 -3.00 7.25 -15.67
N ILE A 223 -2.06 8.10 -16.10
CA ILE A 223 -0.63 7.92 -15.91
C ILE A 223 -0.24 8.63 -14.60
N ARG A 224 0.58 7.98 -13.78
CA ARG A 224 1.11 8.53 -12.54
C ARG A 224 2.62 8.40 -12.54
N SER A 225 3.31 9.46 -12.11
CA SER A 225 4.69 9.35 -11.67
C SER A 225 4.81 9.53 -10.17
N GLN A 226 5.83 8.89 -9.62
CA GLN A 226 6.22 8.99 -8.23
C GLN A 226 7.73 9.07 -8.15
N LEU A 227 8.24 10.04 -7.39
CA LEU A 227 9.64 10.16 -7.02
C LEU A 227 9.73 10.04 -5.50
N LEU A 228 10.46 9.05 -5.01
CA LEU A 228 10.81 8.91 -3.60
C LEU A 228 12.29 9.19 -3.42
N ILE A 229 12.64 9.95 -2.39
CA ILE A 229 14.03 10.25 -2.02
C ILE A 229 14.17 10.03 -0.54
N GLY A 230 15.11 9.18 -0.12
CA GLY A 230 15.13 8.77 1.26
C GLY A 230 16.15 7.72 1.64
N LYS A 231 15.93 7.17 2.83
CA LYS A 231 16.67 6.03 3.37
C LYS A 231 15.82 4.76 3.29
N TYR A 232 16.39 3.74 2.67
CA TYR A 232 15.77 2.47 2.34
C TYR A 232 15.99 1.43 3.44
N LEU A 233 15.39 0.25 3.24
CA LEU A 233 15.41 -0.84 4.21
C LEU A 233 16.83 -1.33 4.49
N ALA A 234 17.70 -1.50 3.48
CA ALA A 234 19.06 -1.96 3.70
C ALA A 234 19.94 -0.90 4.42
N GLY A 235 19.43 0.32 4.59
CA GLY A 235 20.08 1.42 5.30
C GLY A 235 20.74 2.44 4.39
N ASP A 236 20.81 2.14 3.10
CA ASP A 236 21.28 2.99 2.02
C ASP A 236 20.32 4.15 1.74
N LYS A 237 20.87 5.20 1.12
CA LYS A 237 20.15 6.40 0.74
C LYS A 237 20.12 6.52 -0.77
N GLY A 238 18.96 6.90 -1.31
CA GLY A 238 18.80 6.95 -2.75
C GLY A 238 17.53 7.64 -3.19
N ALA A 239 17.20 7.41 -4.45
CA ALA A 239 15.97 7.84 -5.06
C ALA A 239 15.37 6.75 -5.94
N THR A 240 14.04 6.66 -5.91
CA THR A 240 13.23 5.77 -6.76
C THR A 240 12.31 6.62 -7.60
N ILE A 241 12.33 6.40 -8.92
CA ILE A 241 11.31 6.91 -9.83
C ILE A 241 10.43 5.76 -10.29
N ASP A 242 9.11 5.93 -10.17
CA ASP A 242 8.08 5.04 -10.70
C ASP A 242 7.24 5.81 -11.71
N LEU A 243 6.94 5.15 -12.83
CA LEU A 243 5.95 5.60 -13.80
C LEU A 243 4.98 4.44 -14.05
N SER A 244 3.71 4.69 -13.83
CA SER A 244 2.66 3.69 -13.98
C SER A 244 1.44 4.22 -14.72
N ARG A 245 0.73 3.33 -15.43
CA ARG A 245 -0.52 3.62 -16.12
C ARG A 245 -1.59 2.64 -15.69
N ARG A 246 -2.75 3.17 -15.30
CA ARG A 246 -3.95 2.37 -15.03
C ARG A 246 -4.87 2.38 -16.25
N PHE A 247 -5.30 1.20 -16.67
CA PHE A 247 -6.24 1.00 -17.76
C PHE A 247 -7.67 0.86 -17.21
N GLN A 248 -8.67 1.15 -18.06
CA GLN A 248 -10.09 1.02 -17.70
C GLN A 248 -10.49 -0.40 -17.30
N SER A 249 -9.77 -1.42 -17.81
CA SER A 249 -9.94 -2.83 -17.42
C SER A 249 -9.59 -3.12 -15.95
N GLY A 250 -9.02 -2.15 -15.23
CA GLY A 250 -8.49 -2.35 -13.88
C GLY A 250 -7.04 -2.87 -13.86
N PHE A 251 -6.51 -3.22 -15.03
CA PHE A 251 -5.09 -3.54 -15.19
C PHE A 251 -4.23 -2.29 -15.03
N SER A 252 -3.06 -2.43 -14.42
CA SER A 252 -2.06 -1.39 -14.24
C SER A 252 -0.68 -1.93 -14.64
N LEU A 253 0.05 -1.13 -15.40
CA LEU A 253 1.41 -1.42 -15.83
C LEU A 253 2.33 -0.32 -15.28
N GLY A 254 3.42 -0.70 -14.65
CA GLY A 254 4.42 0.24 -14.15
C GLY A 254 5.85 -0.17 -14.49
N ILE A 255 6.72 0.82 -14.48
CA ILE A 255 8.16 0.64 -14.48
C ILE A 255 8.73 1.53 -13.39
N PHE A 256 9.64 0.98 -12.59
CA PHE A 256 10.40 1.79 -11.65
C PHE A 256 11.90 1.53 -11.77
N ALA A 257 12.65 2.55 -11.39
CA ALA A 257 14.09 2.50 -11.28
C ALA A 257 14.53 3.15 -9.97
N SER A 258 15.44 2.49 -9.26
CA SER A 258 15.96 2.95 -7.97
C SER A 258 17.49 3.02 -8.03
N LYS A 259 18.04 4.15 -7.60
CA LYS A 259 19.49 4.37 -7.50
C LYS A 259 19.84 4.81 -6.10
N THR A 260 20.83 4.15 -5.50
CA THR A 260 21.24 4.40 -4.11
C THR A 260 22.75 4.59 -4.01
N ASN A 261 23.24 4.84 -2.79
CA ASN A 261 24.65 5.06 -2.51
C ASN A 261 25.44 3.77 -2.19
N LEU A 262 24.85 2.59 -2.42
CA LEU A 262 25.58 1.32 -2.40
C LEU A 262 26.60 1.28 -3.53
N SER A 263 27.77 0.69 -3.26
CA SER A 263 28.81 0.56 -4.28
C SER A 263 28.41 -0.46 -5.35
N ALA A 264 28.97 -0.34 -6.56
CA ALA A 264 28.78 -1.33 -7.62
C ALA A 264 29.36 -2.71 -7.24
N GLU A 265 30.34 -2.76 -6.34
CA GLU A 265 30.89 -4.00 -5.78
C GLU A 265 29.89 -4.70 -4.84
N GLU A 266 29.09 -3.93 -4.11
CA GLU A 266 28.03 -4.43 -3.22
C GLU A 266 26.72 -4.78 -3.96
N PHE A 267 26.52 -4.25 -5.18
CA PHE A 267 25.25 -4.29 -5.91
C PHE A 267 25.28 -5.06 -7.24
N GLY A 268 26.46 -5.25 -7.85
CA GLY A 268 26.62 -5.70 -9.24
C GLY A 268 26.77 -4.53 -10.21
N GLU A 269 27.13 -4.83 -11.48
CA GLU A 269 27.71 -3.91 -12.50
C GLU A 269 27.08 -2.51 -12.65
N GLU A 270 25.83 -2.30 -12.22
CA GLU A 270 25.21 -0.98 -12.08
C GLU A 270 24.44 -0.91 -10.74
N ALA A 271 24.74 0.07 -9.88
CA ALA A 271 24.00 0.35 -8.63
C ALA A 271 22.57 0.90 -8.90
N LEU A 272 21.81 0.16 -9.70
CA LEU A 272 20.53 0.53 -10.32
C LEU A 272 19.64 -0.71 -10.42
N ILE A 273 18.51 -0.70 -9.71
CA ILE A 273 17.47 -1.72 -9.89
C ILE A 273 16.43 -1.20 -10.88
N LYS A 274 16.05 -2.04 -11.85
CA LYS A 274 14.97 -1.79 -12.82
C LYS A 274 13.95 -2.92 -12.69
N VAL A 275 12.68 -2.59 -12.49
CA VAL A 275 11.63 -3.60 -12.33
C VAL A 275 10.38 -3.18 -13.10
N PHE A 276 9.76 -4.16 -13.74
CA PHE A 276 8.44 -4.04 -14.34
C PHE A 276 7.39 -4.55 -13.36
N THR A 277 6.34 -3.77 -13.15
CA THR A 277 5.24 -4.11 -12.26
C THR A 277 3.96 -4.34 -13.06
N PHE A 278 3.29 -5.44 -12.76
CA PHE A 278 2.01 -5.82 -13.35
C PHE A 278 1.02 -5.98 -12.20
N GLN A 279 -0.06 -5.20 -12.22
CA GLN A 279 -1.08 -5.30 -11.19
C GLN A 279 -2.47 -5.30 -11.82
N TYR A 280 -3.29 -6.29 -11.48
CA TYR A 280 -4.70 -6.30 -11.81
C TYR A 280 -5.53 -5.99 -10.56
N ARG A 281 -6.38 -4.95 -10.63
CA ARG A 281 -7.41 -4.67 -9.61
C ARG A 281 -8.75 -4.50 -10.31
N PRO A 282 -9.74 -5.39 -10.11
CA PRO A 282 -11.06 -5.25 -10.70
C PRO A 282 -11.66 -3.87 -10.39
N SER A 283 -12.32 -3.27 -11.36
CA SER A 283 -12.86 -1.90 -11.33
C SER A 283 -13.92 -1.66 -10.24
N TYR A 284 -14.51 -2.71 -9.66
CA TYR A 284 -15.52 -2.61 -8.61
C TYR A 284 -14.98 -2.17 -7.24
N PHE A 285 -13.66 -2.18 -7.03
CA PHE A 285 -13.02 -1.60 -5.84
C PHE A 285 -12.69 -0.13 -6.09
N MET A 286 -13.70 0.73 -6.00
CA MET A 286 -13.58 2.18 -6.15
C MET A 286 -13.37 2.82 -4.77
N LEU A 287 -12.45 3.79 -4.69
CA LEU A 287 -12.04 4.54 -3.48
C LEU A 287 -11.25 3.75 -2.43
N THR A 288 -10.11 3.21 -2.83
CA THR A 288 -8.95 3.26 -1.92
C THR A 288 -8.23 4.57 -2.20
N LEU A 289 -7.89 5.36 -1.18
CA LEU A 289 -6.60 6.05 -1.19
C LEU A 289 -5.65 4.95 -1.60
N ALA A 290 -5.19 4.97 -2.86
CA ALA A 290 -4.27 3.96 -3.33
C ALA A 290 -3.24 3.87 -2.20
N PRO A 291 -2.95 2.67 -1.65
CA PRO A 291 -1.83 2.60 -0.73
C PRO A 291 -0.71 3.27 -1.51
N VAL A 292 -0.22 4.41 -0.99
CA VAL A 292 1.14 4.85 -1.25
C VAL A 292 1.90 3.56 -1.05
N LEU A 293 2.31 2.90 -2.14
CA LEU A 293 2.59 1.46 -2.17
C LEU A 293 3.24 1.04 -0.85
N SER A 294 2.48 0.50 0.10
CA SER A 294 2.99 0.13 1.41
C SER A 294 3.54 -1.28 1.30
N LEU A 295 4.63 -1.32 0.55
CA LEU A 295 5.63 -2.36 0.45
C LEU A 295 6.96 -1.61 0.58
N LEU A 296 7.20 -1.03 1.77
CA LEU A 296 8.47 -0.47 2.25
C LEU A 296 9.48 -0.22 1.13
N VAL A 297 9.19 0.81 0.33
CA VAL A 297 9.57 0.93 -1.09
C VAL A 297 11.05 0.64 -1.33
N TYR A 298 11.30 -0.61 -1.73
CA TYR A 298 12.36 -1.22 -2.53
C TYR A 298 13.82 -0.77 -2.38
N ILE A 299 14.62 -1.76 -1.94
CA ILE A 299 16.06 -2.08 -2.08
C ILE A 299 16.64 -2.31 -0.67
N LEU A 300 17.25 -3.43 -0.31
CA LEU A 300 17.20 -4.80 -0.80
C LEU A 300 16.16 -5.60 -0.02
#